data_AF-A0A354FF34-F1
#
_entry.id   AF-A0A354FF34-F1
#
_cell.length_a   1.000
_cell.length_b   1.000
_cell.length_c   1.000
_cell.angle_alpha   90.00
_cell.angle_beta   90.00
_cell.angle_gamma   90.00
#
_symmetry.space_group_name_H-M   'P 1'
#
loop_
_entity.id
_entity.type
_entity.pdbx_description
1 polymer ?
#
loop_
_entity_poly.entity_id
_entity_poly.type
_entity_poly.pdbx_seq_one_letter_code
_entity_poly.pdbx_strand_id
1 'polypeptide(L)'
;PDIASIQDALIIALKGVGAYAFHARELGARDEQVDAFFAEGLFSTLTNVNFNLDSHIKLLLKAGEMNLRAMELLDKANVEHFGEMEPTKVQVGTKSGPGILVTGHDFLDLYELL
;
A
#
# COMPACT_ATOMS: atom_id res chain seq x y z
N PRO A 1 25.17 7.35 -10.28
CA PRO A 1 24.72 7.45 -8.87
C PRO A 1 23.25 7.86 -8.77
N ASP A 2 22.88 8.99 -9.37
CA ASP A 2 21.54 9.58 -9.22
C ASP A 2 20.42 8.74 -9.85
N ILE A 3 20.65 8.18 -11.06
CA ILE A 3 19.68 7.29 -11.72
C ILE A 3 19.43 6.01 -10.91
N ALA A 4 20.48 5.41 -10.33
CA ALA A 4 20.31 4.24 -9.48
C ALA A 4 19.49 4.59 -8.23
N SER A 5 19.80 5.71 -7.58
CA SER A 5 19.08 6.17 -6.39
C SER A 5 17.60 6.45 -6.67
N ILE A 6 17.26 7.03 -7.82
CA ILE A 6 15.86 7.32 -8.15
C ILE A 6 15.08 6.06 -8.54
N GLN A 7 15.75 5.08 -9.16
CA GLN A 7 15.16 3.77 -9.41
C GLN A 7 14.89 3.02 -8.11
N ASP A 8 15.83 3.05 -7.16
CA ASP A 8 15.62 2.48 -5.83
C ASP A 8 14.45 3.18 -5.10
N ALA A 9 14.38 4.51 -5.17
CA ALA A 9 13.25 5.26 -4.61
C ALA A 9 11.91 4.86 -5.26
N LEU A 10 11.87 4.65 -6.57
CA LEU A 10 10.69 4.19 -7.28
C LEU A 10 10.28 2.77 -6.84
N ILE A 11 11.24 1.85 -6.66
CA ILE A 11 10.96 0.51 -6.14
C ILE A 11 10.40 0.57 -4.72
N ILE A 12 10.96 1.41 -3.84
CA ILE A 12 10.45 1.60 -2.48
C ILE A 12 9.02 2.15 -2.52
N ALA A 13 8.75 3.13 -3.38
CA ALA A 13 7.41 3.68 -3.55
C ALA A 13 6.42 2.61 -4.03
N LEU A 14 6.77 1.82 -5.06
CA LEU A 14 5.94 0.73 -5.58
C LEU A 14 5.61 -0.31 -4.49
N LYS A 15 6.56 -0.65 -3.61
CA LYS A 15 6.28 -1.53 -2.46
C LYS A 15 5.22 -0.94 -1.51
N GLY A 16 5.30 0.36 -1.24
CA GLY A 16 4.31 1.07 -0.41
C GLY A 16 2.92 1.06 -1.04
N VAL A 17 2.81 1.45 -2.32
CA VAL A 17 1.54 1.36 -3.08
C VAL A 17 0.99 -0.06 -3.03
N GLY A 18 1.87 -1.06 -3.14
CA GLY A 18 1.51 -2.47 -3.23
C GLY A 18 0.96 -3.01 -1.92
N ALA A 19 1.51 -2.57 -0.79
CA ALA A 19 1.00 -2.93 0.52
C ALA A 19 -0.45 -2.47 0.71
N TYR A 20 -0.76 -1.21 0.38
CA TYR A 20 -2.13 -0.69 0.48
C TYR A 20 -3.08 -1.36 -0.52
N ALA A 21 -2.65 -1.46 -1.79
CA ALA A 21 -3.46 -2.10 -2.83
C ALA A 21 -3.72 -3.59 -2.54
N PHE A 22 -2.79 -4.28 -1.89
CA PHE A 22 -2.97 -5.67 -1.46
C PHE A 22 -4.11 -5.80 -0.44
N HIS A 23 -4.07 -5.05 0.66
CA HIS A 23 -5.14 -5.12 1.67
C HIS A 23 -6.50 -4.67 1.11
N ALA A 24 -6.52 -3.70 0.19
CA ALA A 24 -7.75 -3.31 -0.49
C ALA A 24 -8.32 -4.46 -1.34
N ARG A 25 -7.45 -5.22 -2.00
CA ARG A 25 -7.83 -6.39 -2.82
C ARG A 25 -8.37 -7.55 -2.00
N GLU A 26 -7.83 -7.79 -0.81
CA GLU A 26 -8.36 -8.82 0.11
C GLU A 26 -9.82 -8.50 0.48
N LEU A 27 -10.16 -7.21 0.58
CA LEU A 27 -11.53 -6.71 0.77
C LEU A 27 -12.35 -6.61 -0.55
N GLY A 28 -11.81 -7.10 -1.66
CA GLY A 28 -12.49 -7.10 -2.97
C GLY A 28 -12.40 -5.80 -3.78
N ALA A 29 -11.68 -4.79 -3.30
CA ALA A 29 -11.53 -3.50 -3.98
C ALA A 29 -10.30 -3.46 -4.89
N ARG A 30 -10.45 -2.88 -6.09
CA ARG A 30 -9.39 -2.77 -7.11
C ARG A 30 -9.44 -1.42 -7.84
N ASP A 31 -8.27 -0.92 -8.23
CA ASP A 31 -8.14 0.24 -9.12
C ASP A 31 -7.21 -0.11 -10.29
N GLU A 32 -7.74 -0.09 -11.51
CA GLU A 32 -7.01 -0.47 -12.72
C GLU A 32 -5.81 0.43 -13.02
N GLN A 33 -5.81 1.68 -12.57
CA GLN A 33 -4.71 2.62 -12.80
C GLN A 33 -3.55 2.35 -11.86
N VAL A 34 -3.84 1.98 -10.60
CA VAL A 34 -2.83 1.47 -9.67
C VAL A 34 -2.18 0.21 -10.26
N ASP A 35 -2.99 -0.72 -10.76
CA ASP A 35 -2.52 -1.98 -11.35
C ASP A 35 -1.67 -1.78 -12.60
N ALA A 36 -2.11 -0.90 -13.50
CA ALA A 36 -1.36 -0.54 -14.70
C ALA A 36 -0.02 0.14 -14.35
N PHE A 37 -0.01 0.99 -13.32
CA PHE A 37 1.21 1.67 -12.88
C PHE A 37 2.26 0.71 -12.32
N PHE A 38 1.87 -0.42 -11.70
CA PHE A 38 2.84 -1.44 -11.29
C PHE A 38 3.68 -1.95 -12.44
N ALA A 39 3.03 -2.29 -13.56
CA ALA A 39 3.72 -2.77 -14.74
C ALA A 39 4.64 -1.69 -15.34
N GLU A 40 4.15 -0.46 -15.45
CA GLU A 40 4.91 0.68 -15.96
C GLU A 40 6.14 1.01 -15.08
N GLY A 41 5.94 1.12 -13.77
CA GLY A 41 6.97 1.47 -12.81
C GLY A 41 8.07 0.42 -12.74
N LEU A 42 7.72 -0.87 -12.63
CA LEU A 42 8.71 -1.94 -12.61
C LEU A 42 9.48 -2.02 -13.93
N PHE A 43 8.78 -1.94 -15.07
CA PHE A 43 9.43 -2.00 -16.37
C PHE A 43 10.45 -0.87 -16.55
N SER A 44 10.13 0.34 -16.07
CA SER A 44 11.04 1.50 -16.15
C SER A 44 12.38 1.29 -15.43
N THR A 45 12.45 0.39 -14.46
CA THR A 45 13.69 0.06 -13.72
C THR A 45 14.53 -1.04 -14.38
N LEU A 46 14.02 -1.71 -15.42
CA LEU A 46 14.66 -2.88 -16.03
C LEU A 46 15.31 -2.58 -17.40
N THR A 47 14.88 -1.54 -18.11
CA THR A 47 15.33 -1.28 -19.49
C THR A 47 16.60 -0.42 -19.56
N ASN A 48 17.77 -1.05 -19.61
CA ASN A 48 19.08 -0.39 -19.56
C ASN A 48 19.46 0.52 -20.77
N VAL A 49 18.59 0.70 -21.77
CA VAL A 49 18.99 1.31 -23.05
C VAL A 49 18.77 2.82 -23.13
N ASN A 50 18.02 3.45 -22.23
CA ASN A 50 17.82 4.92 -22.29
C ASN A 50 17.28 5.56 -20.99
N PHE A 51 17.96 5.36 -19.86
CA PHE A 51 17.51 5.99 -18.61
C PHE A 51 17.72 7.51 -18.65
N ASN A 52 16.60 8.24 -18.54
CA ASN A 52 16.56 9.70 -18.46
C ASN A 52 16.10 10.12 -17.07
N LEU A 53 16.86 11.00 -16.40
CA LEU A 53 16.58 11.42 -15.03
C LEU A 53 15.22 12.10 -14.89
N ASP A 54 14.88 13.05 -15.77
CA ASP A 54 13.61 13.78 -15.72
C ASP A 54 12.41 12.83 -15.87
N SER A 55 12.56 11.79 -16.69
CA SER A 55 11.52 10.77 -16.88
C SER A 55 11.32 9.94 -15.62
N HIS A 56 12.40 9.61 -14.89
CA HIS A 56 12.30 8.91 -13.61
C HIS A 56 11.74 9.81 -12.50
N ILE A 57 12.07 11.10 -12.49
CA ILE A 57 11.46 12.06 -11.54
C ILE A 57 9.94 12.10 -11.77
N LYS A 58 9.49 12.18 -13.03
CA LYS A 58 8.07 12.16 -13.37
C LYS A 58 7.40 10.85 -12.93
N LEU A 59 8.05 9.70 -13.14
CA LEU A 59 7.54 8.41 -12.67
C LEU A 59 7.44 8.33 -11.15
N LEU A 60 8.42 8.89 -10.44
CA LEU A 60 8.39 8.91 -8.97
C LEU A 60 7.27 9.81 -8.43
N LEU A 61 7.03 10.96 -9.06
CA LEU A 61 5.88 11.82 -8.72
C LEU A 61 4.55 11.09 -8.99
N LYS A 62 4.44 10.41 -10.13
CA LYS A 62 3.29 9.55 -10.45
C LYS A 62 3.12 8.41 -9.43
N ALA A 63 4.20 7.86 -8.89
CA ALA A 63 4.12 6.88 -7.81
C ALA A 63 3.47 7.47 -6.55
N GLY A 64 3.75 8.73 -6.23
CA GLY A 64 3.08 9.46 -5.15
C GLY A 64 1.58 9.59 -5.39
N GLU A 65 1.16 9.93 -6.61
CA GLU A 65 -0.26 9.99 -6.99
C GLU A 65 -0.95 8.62 -6.86
N MET A 66 -0.29 7.55 -7.31
CA MET A 66 -0.83 6.20 -7.18
C MET A 66 -0.87 5.72 -5.72
N ASN A 67 0.06 6.17 -4.89
CA ASN A 67 0.04 5.87 -3.45
C ASN A 67 -1.18 6.50 -2.77
N LEU A 68 -1.50 7.76 -3.08
CA LEU A 68 -2.70 8.41 -2.56
C LEU A 68 -3.97 7.66 -2.99
N ARG A 69 -4.03 7.23 -4.26
CA ARG A 69 -5.17 6.44 -4.75
C ARG A 69 -5.30 5.08 -4.07
N ALA A 70 -4.19 4.38 -3.84
CA ALA A 70 -4.20 3.11 -3.13
C ALA A 70 -4.63 3.29 -1.66
N MET A 71 -4.21 4.36 -1.01
CA MET A 71 -4.68 4.73 0.34
C MET A 71 -6.19 5.03 0.35
N GLU A 72 -6.69 5.85 -0.58
CA GLU A 72 -8.13 6.15 -0.70
C GLU A 72 -8.96 4.89 -1.00
N LEU A 73 -8.44 3.98 -1.82
CA LEU A 73 -9.08 2.70 -2.13
C LEU A 73 -9.18 1.83 -0.87
N LEU A 74 -8.09 1.70 -0.11
CA LEU A 74 -8.07 0.92 1.13
C LEU A 74 -8.95 1.54 2.22
N ASP A 75 -8.93 2.86 2.36
CA ASP A 75 -9.78 3.59 3.32
C ASP A 75 -11.26 3.30 3.05
N LYS A 76 -11.71 3.47 1.80
CA LYS A 76 -13.09 3.15 1.40
C LYS A 76 -13.43 1.69 1.66
N ALA A 77 -12.56 0.76 1.26
CA ALA A 77 -12.80 -0.67 1.45
C ALA A 77 -12.94 -1.04 2.94
N ASN A 78 -12.09 -0.47 3.80
CA ASN A 78 -12.17 -0.67 5.25
C ASN A 78 -13.47 -0.08 5.83
N VAL A 79 -13.84 1.14 5.43
CA VAL A 79 -15.07 1.79 5.93
C VAL A 79 -16.32 1.04 5.47
N GLU A 80 -16.36 0.60 4.20
CA GLU A 80 -17.49 -0.17 3.66
C GLU A 80 -17.64 -1.53 4.35
N HIS A 81 -16.53 -2.18 4.72
CA HIS A 81 -16.55 -3.52 5.33
C HIS A 81 -16.71 -3.49 6.85
N PHE A 82 -16.02 -2.59 7.56
CA PHE A 82 -15.94 -2.56 9.02
C PHE A 82 -16.66 -1.37 9.67
N GLY A 83 -17.10 -0.39 8.89
CA GLY A 83 -17.73 0.84 9.37
C GLY A 83 -16.75 2.00 9.59
N GLU A 84 -17.30 3.19 9.85
CA GLU A 84 -16.51 4.39 10.12
C GLU A 84 -15.78 4.29 11.47
N MET A 85 -14.54 4.77 11.52
CA MET A 85 -13.76 4.82 12.75
C MET A 85 -14.28 5.92 13.68
N GLU A 86 -14.55 5.56 14.94
CA GLU A 86 -14.99 6.49 15.98
C GLU A 86 -14.04 6.54 17.19
N PRO A 87 -13.97 7.67 17.93
CA PRO A 87 -13.15 7.78 19.13
C PRO A 87 -13.47 6.70 20.16
N THR A 88 -12.52 5.77 20.38
CA THR A 88 -12.73 4.58 21.22
C THR A 88 -11.70 4.51 22.34
N LYS A 89 -12.13 4.15 23.56
CA LYS A 89 -11.21 3.85 24.68
C LYS A 89 -10.71 2.41 24.56
N VAL A 90 -9.41 2.24 24.32
CA VAL A 90 -8.76 0.91 24.23
C VAL A 90 -8.15 0.54 25.57
N GLN A 91 -8.46 -0.67 26.07
CA GLN A 91 -7.82 -1.20 27.28
C GLN A 91 -6.37 -1.56 26.99
N VAL A 92 -5.44 -1.03 27.78
CA VAL A 92 -4.03 -1.41 27.76
C VAL A 92 -3.69 -2.34 28.92
N GLY A 93 -2.69 -3.21 28.74
CA GLY A 93 -2.27 -4.21 29.73
C GLY A 93 -2.78 -5.61 29.40
N THR A 94 -2.79 -6.50 30.40
CA THR A 94 -3.18 -7.90 30.23
C THR A 94 -4.33 -8.28 31.15
N LYS A 95 -5.02 -9.36 30.80
CA LYS A 95 -6.04 -10.02 31.62
C LYS A 95 -5.62 -11.47 31.85
N SER A 96 -5.98 -12.05 33.00
CA SER A 96 -5.72 -13.47 33.27
C SER A 96 -6.50 -14.37 32.32
N GLY A 97 -5.85 -15.42 31.83
CA GLY A 97 -6.38 -16.38 30.85
C GLY A 97 -5.46 -16.58 29.65
N PRO A 98 -5.75 -17.54 28.76
CA PRO A 98 -5.07 -17.67 27.48
C PRO A 98 -5.43 -16.50 26.55
N GLY A 99 -4.52 -16.13 25.64
CA GLY A 99 -4.76 -15.08 24.65
C GLY A 99 -3.90 -15.25 23.40
N ILE A 100 -4.36 -14.67 22.30
CA ILE A 100 -3.64 -14.60 21.03
C ILE A 100 -3.28 -13.14 20.79
N LEU A 101 -2.03 -12.87 20.40
CA LEU A 101 -1.58 -11.53 20.01
C LEU A 101 -1.57 -11.43 18.47
N VAL A 102 -2.42 -10.57 17.94
CA VAL A 102 -2.43 -10.21 16.51
C VAL A 102 -1.59 -8.96 16.30
N THR A 103 -0.77 -8.96 15.25
CA THR A 103 0.11 -7.84 14.87
C THR A 103 0.08 -7.65 13.37
N GLY A 104 0.44 -6.47 12.88
CA GLY A 104 0.37 -6.14 11.46
C GLY A 104 -0.75 -5.14 11.20
N HIS A 105 -1.30 -5.18 9.99
CA HIS A 105 -2.22 -4.16 9.48
C HIS A 105 -3.51 -4.73 8.91
N ASP A 106 -3.63 -6.06 8.80
CA ASP A 106 -4.77 -6.68 8.15
C ASP A 106 -5.95 -6.80 9.11
N PHE A 107 -7.02 -6.06 8.80
CA PHE A 107 -8.24 -6.08 9.59
C PHE A 107 -9.12 -7.28 9.27
N LEU A 108 -9.02 -7.83 8.06
CA LEU A 108 -9.79 -9.00 7.68
C LEU A 108 -9.29 -10.22 8.45
N ASP A 109 -7.97 -10.41 8.55
CA ASP A 109 -7.38 -11.49 9.37
C ASP A 109 -7.82 -11.40 10.84
N LEU A 110 -7.82 -10.19 11.41
CA LEU A 110 -8.27 -9.97 12.79
C LEU A 110 -9.78 -10.26 12.91
N TYR A 111 -10.58 -9.86 11.93
CA TYR A 111 -12.02 -10.09 11.92
C TYR A 111 -12.37 -11.58 11.82
N GLU A 112 -11.67 -12.35 10.99
CA GLU A 112 -11.88 -13.80 10.84
C GLU A 112 -11.40 -14.61 12.04
N LEU A 113 -10.44 -14.08 12.82
CA LEU A 113 -9.97 -14.72 14.05
C LEU A 113 -10.94 -14.57 15.23
N LEU A 114 -11.75 -13.50 15.24
CA LEU A 114 -12.67 -13.15 16.33
C LEU A 114 -13.97 -13.97 16.30
#